data_AF-A0A4Q4UL63-F1
#
_entry.id   AF-A0A4Q4UL63-F1
#
_cell.length_a   1.000
_cell.length_b   1.000
_cell.length_c   1.000
_cell.angle_alpha   90.00
_cell.angle_beta   90.00
_cell.angle_gamma   90.00
#
_symmetry.space_group_name_H-M   'P 1'
#
loop_
_entity.id
_entity.type
_entity.pdbx_description
1 polymer ?
#
loop_
_entity_poly.entity_id
_entity_poly.type
_entity_poly.pdbx_seq_one_letter_code
_entity_poly.pdbx_strand_id
1 'polypeptide(L)'
;MPKIAIQSALVFDGEAPPARTRPAARRRSSSWRETPSGAAPGSIHGALFSRVAGRDVCVHGENEVPGFMAARVAEGCEYVKVVVDDPGHSQAVLNKLAEVAREHGKNSVAHAAQYRAFEGALSASFDAITHVPMEHPVDDEMSSIWPGNPSPSSRQWS
;
A
#
# COMPACT_ATOMS: atom_id res chain seq x y z
N MET A 1 1.73 28.10 -15.27
CA MET A 1 0.91 27.54 -14.16
C MET A 1 1.36 26.10 -13.95
N PRO A 2 2.03 25.75 -12.85
CA PRO A 2 2.52 24.40 -12.68
C PRO A 2 1.36 23.46 -12.34
N LYS A 3 1.35 22.32 -13.04
CA LYS A 3 0.36 21.25 -12.99
C LYS A 3 0.53 20.48 -11.68
N ILE A 4 -0.56 20.31 -10.94
CA ILE A 4 -0.67 19.38 -9.82
C ILE A 4 -0.69 17.97 -10.43
N ALA A 5 0.36 17.19 -10.20
CA ALA A 5 0.41 15.78 -10.55
C ALA A 5 -0.26 14.99 -9.42
N ILE A 6 -1.50 14.53 -9.65
CA ILE A 6 -2.13 13.49 -8.83
C ILE A 6 -1.44 12.18 -9.21
N GLN A 7 -0.67 11.63 -8.29
CA GLN A 7 0.10 10.40 -8.50
C GLN A 7 -0.82 9.19 -8.37
N SER A 8 -1.69 9.02 -9.36
CA SER A 8 -2.33 7.74 -9.70
C SER A 8 -1.62 7.26 -10.96
N ALA A 9 -0.76 6.25 -10.82
CA ALA A 9 0.00 5.70 -11.94
C ALA A 9 -0.96 5.06 -12.97
N LEU A 10 -1.27 5.83 -14.01
CA LEU A 10 -1.64 5.30 -15.32
C LEU A 10 -0.37 4.70 -15.94
N VAL A 11 -0.41 3.42 -16.28
CA VAL A 11 0.66 2.71 -16.99
C VAL A 11 0.81 3.30 -18.39
N PHE A 12 2.01 3.76 -18.76
CA PHE A 12 2.37 4.14 -20.13
C PHE A 12 3.41 3.15 -20.69
N ASP A 13 3.09 2.51 -21.82
CA ASP A 13 4.03 1.72 -22.62
C ASP A 13 4.77 2.63 -23.61
N GLY A 14 6.11 2.63 -23.56
CA GLY A 14 6.96 3.34 -24.52
C GLY A 14 8.40 2.82 -24.48
N GLU A 15 8.84 2.23 -25.58
CA GLU A 15 10.13 1.56 -25.77
C GLU A 15 11.31 2.56 -25.83
N ALA A 16 12.44 2.25 -25.18
CA ALA A 16 13.64 3.10 -25.13
C ALA A 16 14.77 2.58 -26.04
N PRO A 17 15.61 3.45 -26.64
CA PRO A 17 16.60 3.07 -27.64
C PRO A 17 17.86 2.41 -27.04
N PRO A 18 18.65 1.66 -27.83
CA PRO A 18 19.66 0.75 -27.29
C PRO A 18 21.00 1.44 -27.01
N ALA A 19 21.62 1.15 -25.86
CA ALA A 19 23.03 1.42 -25.63
C ALA A 19 23.75 0.35 -24.78
N ARG A 20 24.78 -0.23 -25.43
CA ARG A 20 26.04 -0.87 -25.01
C ARG A 20 26.09 -1.86 -23.84
N THR A 21 26.72 -2.99 -24.14
CA THR A 21 26.87 -4.21 -23.34
C THR A 21 27.88 -4.08 -22.20
N ARG A 22 27.43 -4.37 -20.98
CA ARG A 22 28.22 -4.75 -19.79
C ARG A 22 27.80 -6.17 -19.36
N PRO A 23 28.67 -6.95 -18.70
CA PRO A 23 28.37 -8.33 -18.33
C PRO A 23 27.15 -8.40 -17.41
N ALA A 24 26.32 -9.42 -17.63
CA ALA A 24 24.94 -9.53 -17.15
C ALA A 24 24.82 -9.68 -15.62
N ALA A 25 24.89 -8.57 -14.90
CA ALA A 25 24.15 -8.45 -13.65
C ALA A 25 22.65 -8.50 -14.01
N ARG A 26 21.90 -9.42 -13.39
CA ARG A 26 20.44 -9.53 -13.52
C ARG A 26 19.85 -8.13 -13.36
N ARG A 27 19.43 -7.53 -14.48
CA ARG A 27 18.86 -6.18 -14.51
C ARG A 27 17.54 -6.25 -13.76
N ARG A 28 17.54 -5.97 -12.45
CA ARG A 28 16.29 -5.69 -11.73
C ARG A 28 15.72 -4.44 -12.40
N SER A 29 14.47 -4.49 -12.85
CA SER A 29 13.80 -3.30 -13.33
C SER A 29 13.81 -2.27 -12.19
N SER A 30 14.28 -1.06 -12.45
CA SER A 30 14.25 0.05 -11.50
C SER A 30 12.84 0.60 -11.23
N SER A 31 11.81 -0.04 -11.78
CA SER A 31 10.41 0.28 -11.57
C SER A 31 9.81 -0.74 -10.59
N TRP A 32 9.63 -0.31 -9.35
CA TRP A 32 8.87 -1.11 -8.38
C TRP A 32 7.43 -1.26 -8.87
N ARG A 33 6.90 -2.48 -8.87
CA ARG A 33 5.50 -2.75 -9.26
C ARG A 33 4.60 -2.71 -8.03
N GLU A 34 3.82 -1.63 -7.93
CA GLU A 34 2.67 -1.54 -7.03
C GLU A 34 1.39 -2.00 -7.73
N THR A 35 0.46 -2.52 -6.94
CA THR A 35 -0.87 -2.94 -7.42
C THR A 35 -1.98 -2.05 -6.85
N PRO A 36 -3.20 -2.09 -7.45
CA PRO A 36 -4.32 -1.27 -7.02
C PRO A 36 -4.60 -1.40 -5.51
N SER A 37 -4.88 -0.27 -4.88
CA SER A 37 -5.02 -0.18 -3.44
C SER A 37 -6.30 -0.83 -2.93
N GLY A 38 -6.21 -1.60 -1.84
CA GLY A 38 -7.38 -2.06 -1.10
C GLY A 38 -7.95 -0.89 -0.30
N ALA A 39 -9.11 -0.36 -0.71
CA ALA A 39 -9.83 0.70 0.00
C ALA A 39 -11.14 0.17 0.59
N ALA A 40 -11.65 0.84 1.62
CA ALA A 40 -12.90 0.46 2.27
C ALA A 40 -14.12 0.91 1.46
N PRO A 41 -15.20 0.10 1.40
CA PRO A 41 -16.46 0.59 0.85
C PRO A 41 -16.95 1.81 1.66
N GLY A 42 -17.47 2.81 0.96
CA GLY A 42 -17.97 4.05 1.59
C GLY A 42 -16.91 5.07 1.98
N SER A 43 -15.63 4.75 1.88
CA SER A 43 -14.53 5.73 2.03
C SER A 43 -14.41 6.64 0.82
N ILE A 44 -13.70 7.77 0.95
CA ILE A 44 -13.48 8.69 -0.16
C ILE A 44 -12.70 8.03 -1.29
N HIS A 45 -11.67 7.23 -0.97
CA HIS A 45 -10.90 6.50 -1.97
C HIS A 45 -11.68 5.32 -2.55
N GLY A 46 -12.48 4.61 -1.75
CA GLY A 46 -13.33 3.53 -2.24
C GLY A 46 -14.35 4.03 -3.27
N ALA A 47 -14.98 5.18 -3.00
CA ALA A 47 -15.91 5.83 -3.93
C ALA A 47 -15.18 6.30 -5.21
N LEU A 48 -14.01 6.93 -5.06
CA LEU A 48 -13.21 7.41 -6.19
C LEU A 48 -12.76 6.26 -7.09
N PHE A 49 -12.15 5.22 -6.50
CA PHE A 49 -11.63 4.09 -7.28
C PHE A 49 -12.74 3.31 -7.97
N SER A 50 -13.86 3.09 -7.29
CA SER A 50 -15.01 2.41 -7.91
C SER A 50 -15.58 3.20 -9.08
N ARG A 51 -15.65 4.53 -8.95
CA ARG A 51 -16.07 5.42 -10.04
C ARG A 51 -15.12 5.38 -11.23
N VAL A 52 -13.80 5.45 -10.98
CA VAL A 52 -12.77 5.43 -12.03
C VAL A 52 -12.73 4.08 -12.74
N ALA A 53 -12.85 2.98 -11.99
CA ALA A 53 -12.84 1.63 -12.55
C ALA A 53 -14.17 1.23 -13.22
N GLY A 54 -15.25 1.98 -13.00
CA GLY A 54 -16.59 1.63 -13.48
C GLY A 54 -17.17 0.37 -12.84
N ARG A 55 -16.58 -0.10 -11.74
CA ARG A 55 -16.98 -1.30 -10.98
C ARG A 55 -16.49 -1.19 -9.55
N ASP A 56 -17.07 -1.98 -8.66
CA ASP A 56 -16.56 -2.09 -7.29
C ASP A 56 -15.18 -2.76 -7.27
N VAL A 57 -14.26 -2.14 -6.52
CA VAL A 57 -12.87 -2.57 -6.32
C VAL A 57 -12.50 -2.61 -4.83
N CYS A 58 -13.47 -2.40 -3.93
CA CYS A 58 -13.24 -2.30 -2.50
C CYS A 58 -13.03 -3.69 -1.87
N VAL A 59 -12.49 -3.68 -0.65
CA VAL A 59 -12.47 -4.85 0.24
C VAL A 59 -13.52 -4.63 1.31
N HIS A 60 -14.57 -5.45 1.34
CA HIS A 60 -15.75 -5.24 2.19
C HIS A 60 -15.62 -5.84 3.60
N GLY A 61 -14.66 -6.74 3.82
CA GLY A 61 -14.45 -7.34 5.13
C GLY A 61 -13.29 -8.33 5.17
N GLU A 62 -13.04 -8.89 6.36
CA GLU A 62 -11.90 -9.78 6.63
C GLU A 62 -11.90 -11.02 5.74
N ASN A 63 -13.08 -11.56 5.43
CA ASN A 63 -13.23 -12.77 4.61
C ASN A 63 -12.78 -12.56 3.15
N GLU A 64 -12.77 -11.33 2.65
CA GLU A 64 -12.35 -11.02 1.28
C GLU A 64 -10.83 -10.79 1.16
N VAL A 65 -10.16 -10.52 2.28
CA VAL A 65 -8.72 -10.19 2.31
C VAL A 65 -7.85 -11.27 1.67
N PRO A 66 -8.01 -12.58 1.98
CA PRO A 66 -7.17 -13.61 1.36
C PRO A 66 -7.30 -13.66 -0.16
N GLY A 67 -8.54 -13.59 -0.68
CA GLY A 67 -8.79 -13.60 -2.12
C GLY A 67 -8.27 -12.33 -2.80
N PHE A 68 -8.48 -11.17 -2.18
CA PHE A 68 -7.93 -9.90 -2.65
C PHE A 68 -6.40 -9.97 -2.74
N MET A 69 -5.73 -10.43 -1.68
CA MET A 69 -4.27 -10.49 -1.62
C MET A 69 -3.70 -11.45 -2.66
N ALA A 70 -4.24 -12.66 -2.77
CA ALA A 70 -3.80 -13.65 -3.74
C ALA A 70 -3.87 -13.10 -5.18
N ALA A 71 -4.93 -12.36 -5.51
CA ALA A 71 -5.07 -11.73 -6.82
C ALA A 71 -3.98 -10.66 -7.07
N ARG A 72 -3.68 -9.81 -6.08
CA ARG A 72 -2.59 -8.80 -6.20
C ARG A 72 -1.22 -9.44 -6.32
N VAL A 73 -0.96 -10.50 -5.57
CA VAL A 73 0.31 -11.25 -5.64
C VAL A 73 0.48 -11.92 -7.01
N ALA A 74 -0.59 -12.48 -7.57
CA ALA A 74 -0.58 -13.09 -8.90
C ALA A 74 -0.29 -12.08 -10.03
N GLU A 75 -0.64 -10.80 -9.84
CA GLU A 75 -0.28 -9.70 -10.76
C GLU A 75 1.23 -9.35 -10.72
N GLY A 76 2.00 -9.94 -9.79
CA GLY A 76 3.44 -9.75 -9.69
C GLY A 76 3.87 -8.52 -8.88
N CYS A 77 3.03 -8.08 -7.93
CA CYS A 77 3.37 -6.98 -7.03
C CYS A 77 4.63 -7.27 -6.20
N GLU A 78 5.43 -6.25 -5.93
CA GLU A 78 6.59 -6.37 -5.04
C GLU A 78 6.25 -6.02 -3.59
N TYR A 79 5.24 -5.16 -3.41
CA TYR A 79 4.62 -4.82 -2.14
C TYR A 79 3.13 -4.60 -2.36
N VAL A 80 2.37 -4.58 -1.27
CA VAL A 80 0.92 -4.37 -1.30
C VAL A 80 0.63 -3.01 -0.69
N LYS A 81 -0.04 -2.17 -1.46
CA LYS A 81 -0.48 -0.85 -0.99
C LYS A 81 -1.94 -0.92 -0.53
N VAL A 82 -2.21 -0.42 0.66
CA VAL A 82 -3.55 -0.36 1.25
C VAL A 82 -3.89 1.10 1.53
N VAL A 83 -5.13 1.49 1.23
CA VAL A 83 -5.63 2.82 1.61
C VAL A 83 -6.36 2.69 2.94
N VAL A 84 -5.89 3.45 3.91
CA VAL A 84 -6.46 3.56 5.24
C VAL A 84 -7.07 4.96 5.35
N ASP A 85 -8.39 5.02 5.28
CA ASP A 85 -9.18 6.25 5.41
C ASP A 85 -9.89 6.29 6.77
N ASP A 86 -10.32 7.48 7.18
CA ASP A 86 -11.27 7.71 8.28
C ASP A 86 -12.43 8.61 7.80
N PRO A 87 -13.67 8.10 7.68
CA PRO A 87 -14.08 6.71 7.92
C PRO A 87 -13.54 5.75 6.85
N GLY A 88 -13.17 4.54 7.27
CA GLY A 88 -12.62 3.51 6.39
C GLY A 88 -12.76 2.10 6.96
N HIS A 89 -11.76 1.24 6.72
CA HIS A 89 -11.78 -0.15 7.18
C HIS A 89 -11.79 -0.21 8.70
N SER A 90 -12.42 -1.25 9.25
CA SER A 90 -12.28 -1.55 10.68
C SER A 90 -10.85 -2.01 10.98
N GLN A 91 -10.42 -1.85 12.23
CA GLN A 91 -9.10 -2.31 12.67
C GLN A 91 -8.87 -3.80 12.39
N ALA A 92 -9.91 -4.64 12.49
CA ALA A 92 -9.81 -6.07 12.21
C ALA A 92 -9.43 -6.34 10.73
N VAL A 93 -10.03 -5.59 9.79
CA VAL A 93 -9.67 -5.70 8.37
C VAL A 93 -8.25 -5.20 8.11
N LEU A 94 -7.83 -4.09 8.75
CA LEU A 94 -6.46 -3.58 8.64
C LEU A 94 -5.43 -4.59 9.14
N ASN A 95 -5.67 -5.19 10.31
CA ASN A 95 -4.82 -6.25 10.87
C ASN A 95 -4.73 -7.43 9.90
N LYS A 96 -5.88 -7.85 9.33
CA LYS A 96 -5.92 -8.99 8.41
C LYS A 96 -5.16 -8.69 7.11
N LEU A 97 -5.25 -7.47 6.59
CA LEU A 97 -4.52 -7.04 5.39
C LEU A 97 -2.99 -7.12 5.60
N ALA A 98 -2.51 -6.61 6.74
CA ALA A 98 -1.09 -6.66 7.08
C ALA A 98 -0.62 -8.12 7.33
N GLU A 99 -1.41 -8.91 8.06
CA GLU A 99 -1.12 -10.33 8.32
C GLU A 99 -1.00 -11.13 7.01
N VAL A 100 -2.00 -11.05 6.14
CA VAL A 100 -2.04 -11.84 4.91
C VAL A 100 -0.97 -11.36 3.92
N ALA A 101 -0.64 -10.07 3.87
CA ALA A 101 0.49 -9.59 3.08
C ALA A 101 1.81 -10.27 3.52
N ARG A 102 2.03 -10.36 4.83
CA ARG A 102 3.20 -11.02 5.42
C ARG A 102 3.20 -12.53 5.16
N GLU A 103 2.05 -13.20 5.21
CA GLU A 103 1.91 -14.62 4.84
C GLU A 103 2.34 -14.88 3.38
N HIS A 104 2.03 -13.95 2.48
CA HIS A 104 2.48 -13.98 1.08
C HIS A 104 3.94 -13.51 0.88
N GLY A 105 4.64 -13.17 1.97
CA GLY A 105 6.01 -12.66 1.91
C GLY A 105 6.14 -11.31 1.22
N LYS A 106 5.09 -10.48 1.26
CA LYS A 106 5.05 -9.12 0.73
C LYS A 106 5.13 -8.11 1.86
N ASN A 107 5.78 -6.97 1.57
CA ASN A 107 5.69 -5.81 2.45
C ASN A 107 4.34 -5.12 2.25
N SER A 108 3.78 -4.60 3.33
CA SER A 108 2.53 -3.87 3.40
C SER A 108 2.81 -2.37 3.56
N VAL A 109 2.21 -1.55 2.69
CA VAL A 109 2.37 -0.09 2.69
C VAL A 109 1.01 0.57 2.85
N ALA A 110 0.80 1.26 3.97
CA ALA A 110 -0.42 2.01 4.21
C ALA A 110 -0.34 3.41 3.61
N HIS A 111 -1.39 3.86 2.93
CA HIS A 111 -1.68 5.27 2.66
C HIS A 111 -2.62 5.75 3.75
N ALA A 112 -2.13 6.60 4.66
CA ALA A 112 -2.87 7.07 5.82
C ALA A 112 -2.59 8.55 6.07
N ALA A 113 -3.33 9.42 5.38
CA ALA A 113 -3.13 10.87 5.46
C ALA A 113 -3.82 11.52 6.67
N GLN A 114 -4.70 10.79 7.36
CA GLN A 114 -5.47 11.27 8.50
C GLN A 114 -4.92 10.70 9.81
N TYR A 115 -5.01 11.43 10.92
CA TYR A 115 -4.46 11.03 12.23
C TYR A 115 -5.02 9.69 12.71
N ARG A 116 -6.35 9.51 12.65
CA ARG A 116 -7.00 8.24 13.02
C ARG A 116 -6.67 7.09 12.08
N ALA A 117 -6.53 7.36 10.80
CA ALA A 117 -6.07 6.37 9.83
C ALA A 117 -4.61 5.96 10.11
N PHE A 118 -3.76 6.92 10.45
CA PHE A 118 -2.35 6.69 10.78
C PHE A 118 -2.22 5.86 12.06
N GLU A 119 -3.00 6.18 13.08
CA GLU A 119 -3.13 5.42 14.32
C GLU A 119 -3.53 3.95 14.06
N GLY A 120 -4.54 3.74 13.22
CA GLY A 120 -5.00 2.41 12.84
C GLY A 120 -3.95 1.62 12.03
N ALA A 121 -3.22 2.30 11.15
CA ALA A 121 -2.12 1.70 10.38
C ALA A 121 -0.93 1.31 11.27
N LEU A 122 -0.58 2.14 12.26
CA LEU A 122 0.43 1.80 13.27
C LEU A 122 0.00 0.56 14.07
N SER A 123 -1.25 0.55 14.55
CA SER A 123 -1.82 -0.55 15.33
C SER A 123 -1.85 -1.86 14.55
N ALA A 124 -2.10 -1.80 13.24
CA ALA A 124 -2.08 -2.96 12.34
C ALA A 124 -0.67 -3.43 11.97
N SER A 125 0.39 -2.71 12.41
CA SER A 125 1.78 -3.06 12.13
C SER A 125 2.10 -3.15 10.62
N PHE A 126 1.61 -2.18 9.83
CA PHE A 126 2.04 -2.04 8.43
C PHE A 126 3.56 -1.80 8.36
N ASP A 127 4.24 -2.38 7.35
CA ASP A 127 5.69 -2.29 7.22
C ASP A 127 6.17 -0.87 6.90
N ALA A 128 5.34 -0.10 6.19
CA ALA A 128 5.53 1.32 5.97
C ALA A 128 4.19 2.05 5.97
N ILE A 129 4.19 3.29 6.46
CA ILE A 129 3.03 4.19 6.41
C ILE A 129 3.44 5.42 5.60
N THR A 130 2.61 5.78 4.63
CA THR A 130 2.80 6.93 3.75
C THR A 130 1.85 8.04 4.14
N HIS A 131 2.38 9.26 3.98
CA HIS A 131 1.87 10.52 4.54
C HIS A 131 2.09 10.62 6.05
N VAL A 132 2.47 11.80 6.50
CA VAL A 132 2.43 12.18 7.91
C VAL A 132 1.14 13.01 8.07
N PRO A 133 0.29 12.71 9.06
CA PRO A 133 -0.93 13.48 9.28
C PRO A 133 -0.57 14.96 9.53
N MET A 134 -1.38 15.86 8.99
CA MET A 134 -1.13 17.31 9.06
C MET A 134 -2.08 18.03 10.01
N GLU A 135 -3.19 17.39 10.37
CA GLU A 135 -4.21 17.96 11.26
C GLU A 135 -3.81 17.93 12.74
N HIS A 136 -2.96 16.99 13.14
CA HIS A 136 -2.49 16.81 14.52
C HIS A 136 -1.02 16.36 14.50
N PRO A 137 -0.20 16.80 15.47
CA PRO A 137 1.16 16.30 15.62
C PRO A 137 1.19 14.80 15.87
N VAL A 138 2.20 14.11 15.32
CA VAL A 138 2.57 12.76 15.80
C VAL A 138 3.30 12.95 17.13
N ASP A 139 2.62 12.66 18.23
CA ASP A 139 3.11 12.86 19.60
C ASP A 139 3.64 11.56 20.22
N ASP A 140 4.06 11.64 21.49
CA ASP A 140 4.60 10.49 22.23
C ASP A 140 3.56 9.38 22.42
N GLU A 141 2.27 9.73 22.53
CA GLU A 141 1.19 8.76 22.63
C GLU A 141 1.09 7.95 21.33
N MET A 142 1.04 8.62 20.17
CA MET A 142 1.04 7.95 18.87
C MET A 142 2.33 7.15 18.64
N SER A 143 3.49 7.68 19.05
CA SER A 143 4.77 6.96 18.97
C SER A 143 4.78 5.67 19.81
N SER A 144 4.05 5.64 20.93
CA SER A 144 3.98 4.47 21.81
C SER A 144 3.19 3.30 21.24
N ILE A 145 2.31 3.57 20.25
CA ILE A 145 1.52 2.55 19.56
C ILE A 145 2.41 1.66 18.69
N TRP A 146 3.48 2.22 18.13
CA TRP A 146 4.39 1.47 17.28
C TRP A 146 5.04 0.34 18.08
N PRO A 147 4.71 -0.93 17.83
CA PRO A 147 5.17 -2.04 18.66
C PRO A 147 6.68 -2.34 18.48
N GLY A 148 7.39 -1.52 17.69
CA GLY A 148 8.65 -1.89 17.06
C GLY A 148 8.38 -2.88 15.93
N ASN A 149 8.94 -2.65 14.75
CA ASN A 149 8.92 -3.68 13.72
C ASN A 149 9.91 -4.78 14.14
N PRO A 150 9.50 -6.03 14.41
CA PRO A 150 10.42 -7.16 14.38
C PRO A 150 10.82 -7.32 12.92
N SER A 151 11.78 -6.50 12.49
CA SER A 151 12.29 -6.46 11.14
C SER A 151 12.50 -7.89 10.65
N PRO A 152 12.02 -8.25 9.45
CA PRO A 152 12.34 -9.52 8.83
C PRO A 152 13.80 -9.53 8.34
N SER A 153 14.77 -9.02 9.11
CA SER A 153 16.20 -8.85 8.79
C SER A 153 16.98 -10.15 8.60
N SER A 154 16.33 -11.20 8.10
CA SER A 154 16.95 -12.09 7.11
C SER A 154 16.77 -11.61 5.66
N ARG A 155 15.97 -10.56 5.39
CA ARG A 155 15.81 -9.94 4.07
C ARG A 155 16.51 -8.59 4.05
N GLN A 156 17.78 -8.64 3.69
CA GLN A 156 18.49 -7.45 3.19
C GLN A 156 17.67 -6.88 2.03
N TRP A 157 17.27 -5.62 2.17
CA TRP A 157 16.82 -4.80 1.06
C TRP A 157 18.01 -4.75 0.09
N SER A 158 17.88 -5.42 -1.06
CA SER A 158 18.96 -5.73 -1.99
C SER A 158 18.76 -5.11 -3.35
#